data_AF-A0A843KKW0-F1
#
_entry.id   AF-A0A843KKW0-F1
#
_cell.length_a   1.000
_cell.length_b   1.000
_cell.length_c   1.000
_cell.angle_alpha   90.00
_cell.angle_beta   90.00
_cell.angle_gamma   90.00
#
_symmetry.space_group_name_H-M   'P 1'
#
loop_
_entity.id
_entity.type
_entity.pdbx_description
1 polymer ?
#
loop_
_entity_poly.entity_id
_entity_poly.type
_entity_poly.pdbx_seq_one_letter_code
_entity_poly.pdbx_strand_id
1 'polypeptide(L)'
;MMPEDGFIACTAAGGLIVHVEAEQYRIAPEDVTGLIFSGRPAPVTRSRVRRAGSAITGEVTIEGYAAVHPAGRAVVIRTREGAWIIPLVSFRRVACGEAASAPLFLGVTV
;
A
#
# COMPACT_ATOMS: atom_id res chain seq x y z
N MET A 1 6.16 -17.00 -16.22
CA MET A 1 6.16 -16.07 -15.08
C MET A 1 5.05 -15.07 -15.35
N MET A 2 3.98 -15.10 -14.57
CA MET A 2 2.96 -14.06 -14.68
C MET A 2 3.59 -12.76 -14.15
N PRO A 3 3.46 -11.62 -14.85
CA PRO A 3 3.89 -10.35 -14.27
C PRO A 3 3.12 -10.14 -12.97
N GLU A 4 3.82 -9.78 -11.89
CA GLU A 4 3.19 -9.40 -10.63
C GLU A 4 2.29 -8.17 -10.93
N ASP A 5 1.03 -8.19 -10.51
CA ASP A 5 0.08 -7.07 -10.75
C ASP A 5 0.50 -5.78 -10.00
N GLY A 6 1.49 -5.94 -9.12
CA GLY A 6 2.15 -4.88 -8.38
C GLY A 6 3.06 -5.48 -7.31
N PHE A 7 3.65 -4.61 -6.50
CA PHE A 7 4.41 -5.00 -5.32
C PHE A 7 4.33 -3.95 -4.24
N ILE A 8 4.64 -4.34 -3.01
CA ILE A 8 4.94 -3.41 -1.92
C ILE A 8 6.43 -3.40 -1.61
N ALA A 9 6.93 -2.28 -1.11
CA ALA A 9 8.30 -2.13 -0.63
C ALA A 9 8.32 -1.25 0.63
N CYS A 10 9.28 -1.52 1.53
CA CYS A 10 9.47 -0.69 2.71
C CYS A 10 10.20 0.61 2.36
N THR A 11 9.80 1.70 3.01
CA THR A 11 10.52 2.97 2.95
C THR A 11 11.52 3.05 4.09
N ALA A 12 12.56 3.89 3.93
CA ALA A 12 13.51 4.16 5.02
C ALA A 12 12.83 4.74 6.28
N ALA A 13 11.65 5.35 6.15
CA ALA A 13 10.88 5.91 7.26
C ALA A 13 9.97 4.88 7.96
N GLY A 14 9.95 3.61 7.53
CA GLY A 14 9.08 2.56 8.11
C GLY A 14 7.64 2.54 7.56
N GLY A 15 7.31 3.41 6.61
CA GLY A 15 6.08 3.32 5.81
C GLY A 15 6.24 2.37 4.64
N LEU A 16 5.18 2.16 3.88
CA LEU A 16 5.18 1.31 2.68
C LEU A 16 4.95 2.12 1.42
N ILE A 17 5.65 1.75 0.35
CA ILE A 17 5.30 2.08 -1.03
C ILE A 17 4.48 0.93 -1.58
N VAL A 18 3.40 1.26 -2.29
CA VAL A 18 2.57 0.32 -3.04
C VAL A 18 2.67 0.70 -4.51
N HIS A 19 3.28 -0.16 -5.32
CA HIS A 19 3.31 -0.04 -6.78
C HIS A 19 2.28 -0.98 -7.38
N VAL A 20 1.33 -0.44 -8.14
CA VAL A 20 0.36 -1.20 -8.92
C VAL A 20 0.17 -0.50 -10.24
N GLU A 21 0.08 -1.25 -11.33
CA GLU A 21 0.03 -0.68 -12.68
C GLU A 21 1.17 0.34 -12.92
N ALA A 22 0.84 1.55 -13.42
CA ALA A 22 1.78 2.66 -13.58
C ALA A 22 1.79 3.63 -12.38
N GLU A 23 1.24 3.23 -11.24
CA GLU A 23 0.93 4.13 -10.13
C GLU A 23 1.67 3.76 -8.84
N GLN A 24 2.00 4.80 -8.07
CA GLN A 24 2.71 4.66 -6.80
C GLN A 24 1.90 5.30 -5.67
N TYR A 25 1.54 4.50 -4.67
CA TYR A 25 0.88 4.94 -3.46
C TYR A 25 1.77 4.74 -2.23
N ARG A 26 1.31 5.27 -1.10
CA ARG A 26 1.99 5.20 0.20
C ARG A 26 1.03 4.86 1.33
N ILE A 27 1.55 4.13 2.31
CA ILE A 27 0.93 3.94 3.63
C ILE A 27 1.93 4.49 4.66
N ALA A 28 1.48 5.38 5.54
CA ALA A 28 2.34 6.03 6.51
C ALA A 28 2.85 5.03 7.58
N PRO A 29 4.02 5.25 8.19
CA PRO A 29 4.59 4.34 9.19
C PRO A 29 3.64 4.00 10.35
N GLU A 30 2.93 5.02 10.86
CA GLU A 30 1.94 4.87 11.94
C GLU A 30 0.75 4.01 11.52
N ASP A 31 0.32 4.12 10.26
CA ASP A 31 -0.79 3.38 9.71
C ASP A 31 -0.39 1.92 9.40
N VAL A 32 0.85 1.69 8.95
CA VAL A 32 1.42 0.34 8.81
C VAL A 32 1.43 -0.37 10.17
N THR A 33 1.89 0.35 11.20
CA THR A 33 1.91 -0.16 12.58
C THR A 33 0.50 -0.49 13.06
N GLY A 34 -0.45 0.45 12.88
CA GLY A 34 -1.85 0.24 13.23
C GLY A 34 -2.46 -0.97 12.52
N LEU A 35 -2.19 -1.13 11.23
CA LEU A 35 -2.68 -2.25 10.43
C LEU A 35 -2.13 -3.60 10.90
N ILE A 36 -0.84 -3.68 11.20
CA ILE A 36 -0.17 -4.94 11.59
C ILE A 36 -0.55 -5.41 12.99
N PHE A 37 -0.61 -4.48 13.94
CA PHE A 37 -0.74 -4.81 15.37
C PHE A 37 -2.17 -4.70 15.89
N SER A 38 -2.98 -3.79 15.33
CA SER A 38 -4.37 -3.58 15.78
C SER A 38 -5.42 -3.94 14.73
N GLY A 39 -5.01 -4.35 13.52
CA GLY A 39 -5.92 -4.62 12.42
C GLY A 39 -6.68 -3.39 11.92
N ARG A 40 -6.28 -2.18 12.35
CA ARG A 40 -6.94 -0.93 11.98
C ARG A 40 -6.73 -0.66 10.48
N PRO A 41 -7.80 -0.40 9.71
CA PRO A 41 -7.65 -0.01 8.31
C PRO A 41 -6.76 1.23 8.17
N ALA A 42 -5.85 1.18 7.21
CA ALA A 42 -4.85 2.19 6.93
C ALA A 42 -5.21 2.96 5.65
N PRO A 43 -5.11 4.31 5.62
CA PRO A 43 -5.27 5.06 4.39
C PRO A 43 -4.15 4.73 3.39
N VAL A 44 -4.53 4.65 2.11
CA VAL A 44 -3.59 4.57 0.99
C VAL A 44 -3.58 5.92 0.30
N THR A 45 -2.42 6.56 0.27
CA THR A 45 -2.27 7.95 -0.17
C THR A 45 -1.42 8.05 -1.44
N ARG A 46 -1.62 9.12 -2.22
CA ARG A 46 -0.77 9.45 -3.36
C ARG A 46 -0.30 10.90 -3.23
N SER A 47 0.98 11.14 -3.50
CA SER A 47 1.50 12.51 -3.65
C SER A 47 1.34 12.95 -5.10
N ARG A 48 0.62 14.05 -5.32
CA ARG A 48 0.51 14.71 -6.62
C ARG A 48 1.20 16.05 -6.57
N VAL A 49 2.01 16.32 -7.59
CA VAL A 49 2.59 17.65 -7.78
C VAL A 49 1.58 18.49 -8.54
N ARG A 50 1.01 19.52 -7.89
CA ARG A 50 0.26 20.56 -8.59
C ARG A 50 1.17 21.77 -8.82
N ARG A 51 1.16 22.26 -10.06
CA ARG A 51 1.71 23.58 -10.39
C ARG A 51 0.57 24.58 -10.38
N ALA A 52 0.65 25.57 -9.50
CA ALA A 52 -0.25 26.73 -9.48
C ALA A 52 0.60 27.98 -9.71
N GLY A 53 0.58 28.50 -10.94
CA GLY A 53 1.47 29.59 -11.35
C GLY A 53 2.94 29.18 -11.23
N SER A 54 3.73 29.95 -10.47
CA SER A 54 5.15 29.66 -10.19
C SER A 54 5.40 28.74 -9.00
N ALA A 55 4.36 28.37 -8.23
CA ALA A 55 4.49 27.53 -7.04
C ALA A 55 4.25 26.05 -7.35
N ILE A 56 5.21 25.21 -6.96
CA ILE A 56 5.08 23.74 -6.97
C ILE A 56 4.56 23.34 -5.58
N THR A 57 3.31 22.90 -5.48
CA THR A 57 2.73 22.39 -4.22
C THR A 57 2.55 20.89 -4.32
N GLY A 58 3.12 20.15 -3.36
CA GLY A 58 2.82 18.74 -3.18
C GLY A 58 1.50 18.56 -2.45
N GLU A 59 0.50 18.00 -3.12
CA GLU A 59 -0.77 17.62 -2.51
C GLU A 59 -0.73 16.12 -2.19
N VAL A 60 -1.07 15.74 -0.96
CA VAL A 60 -1.26 14.33 -0.58
C VAL A 60 -2.75 14.06 -0.50
N THR A 61 -3.23 13.14 -1.33
CA THR A 61 -4.64 12.72 -1.35
C THR A 61 -4.78 11.29 -0.86
N ILE A 62 -5.90 10.99 -0.19
CA ILE A 62 -6.30 9.61 0.12
C ILE A 62 -6.98 9.04 -1.12
N GLU A 63 -6.42 7.99 -1.69
CA GLU A 63 -6.90 7.34 -2.92
C GLU A 63 -7.44 5.93 -2.67
N GLY A 64 -7.49 5.49 -1.41
CA GLY A 64 -7.89 4.15 -1.04
C GLY A 64 -7.62 3.78 0.41
N TYR A 65 -7.68 2.49 0.70
CA TYR A 65 -7.38 1.94 2.01
C TYR A 65 -6.73 0.55 1.92
N ALA A 66 -6.01 0.18 2.97
CA ALA A 66 -5.52 -1.17 3.23
C ALA A 66 -6.20 -1.71 4.49
N ALA A 67 -6.64 -2.96 4.48
CA ALA A 67 -7.28 -3.60 5.62
C ALA A 67 -6.90 -5.07 5.69
N VAL A 68 -6.80 -5.62 6.91
CA VAL A 68 -6.64 -7.07 7.09
C VAL A 68 -7.94 -7.75 6.69
N HIS A 69 -7.87 -8.72 5.78
CA HIS A 69 -9.00 -9.53 5.39
C HIS A 69 -9.58 -10.25 6.63
N PRO A 70 -10.92 -10.41 6.78
CA PRO A 70 -11.52 -11.00 7.97
C PRO A 70 -10.99 -12.39 8.37
N ALA A 71 -10.53 -13.17 7.38
CA ALA A 71 -9.86 -14.45 7.63
C ALA A 71 -8.48 -14.34 8.31
N GLY A 72 -7.94 -13.13 8.52
CA GLY A 72 -6.67 -12.87 9.21
C GLY A 72 -5.41 -13.29 8.46
N ARG A 73 -5.52 -13.67 7.18
CA ARG A 73 -4.41 -14.25 6.40
C ARG A 73 -3.85 -13.35 5.31
N ALA A 74 -4.51 -12.24 4.99
CA ALA A 74 -4.12 -11.34 3.93
C ALA A 74 -4.42 -9.88 4.29
N VAL A 75 -3.72 -8.96 3.65
CA VAL A 75 -4.10 -7.55 3.57
C VAL A 75 -4.72 -7.32 2.20
N VAL A 76 -5.88 -6.68 2.16
CA VAL A 76 -6.51 -6.17 0.96
C VAL A 76 -6.14 -4.70 0.83
N ILE A 77 -5.60 -4.31 -0.32
CA ILE A 77 -5.31 -2.93 -0.68
C ILE A 77 -6.30 -2.55 -1.78
N ARG A 78 -7.18 -1.60 -1.49
CA ARG A 78 -8.14 -1.06 -2.45
C ARG A 78 -7.77 0.37 -2.78
N THR A 79 -7.66 0.67 -4.07
CA THR A 79 -7.50 2.04 -4.59
C THR A 79 -8.58 2.31 -5.63
N ARG A 80 -8.57 3.50 -6.24
CA ARG A 80 -9.45 3.81 -7.37
C ARG A 80 -9.20 2.93 -8.60
N GLU A 81 -7.98 2.40 -8.74
CA GLU A 81 -7.56 1.60 -9.90
C GLU A 81 -7.93 0.12 -9.74
N GLY A 82 -8.25 -0.34 -8.54
CA GLY A 82 -8.58 -1.75 -8.31
C GLY A 82 -8.43 -2.21 -6.87
N ALA A 83 -8.42 -3.53 -6.70
CA ALA A 83 -8.17 -4.18 -5.43
C ALA A 83 -7.12 -5.27 -5.62
N TRP A 84 -6.17 -5.31 -4.68
CA TRP A 84 -5.10 -6.29 -4.64
C TRP A 84 -5.03 -6.93 -3.27
N ILE A 85 -4.48 -8.14 -3.21
CA ILE A 85 -4.23 -8.85 -1.96
C ILE A 85 -2.75 -9.17 -1.85
N ILE A 86 -2.29 -9.28 -0.61
CA ILE A 86 -0.98 -9.80 -0.24
C ILE A 86 -1.13 -10.67 1.02
N PRO A 87 -0.46 -11.84 1.11
CA PRO A 87 -0.44 -12.61 2.35
C PRO A 87 0.08 -11.77 3.52
N LEU A 88 -0.59 -11.86 4.67
CA LEU A 88 -0.24 -11.06 5.85
C LEU A 88 1.20 -11.32 6.32
N VAL A 89 1.69 -12.55 6.15
CA VAL A 89 3.09 -12.90 6.44
C VAL A 89 4.06 -12.14 5.54
N SER A 90 3.83 -12.09 4.23
CA SER A 90 4.67 -11.35 3.29
C SER A 90 4.61 -9.85 3.56
N PHE A 91 3.42 -9.32 3.86
CA PHE A 91 3.22 -7.93 4.24
C PHE A 91 4.06 -7.54 5.46
N ARG A 92 4.00 -8.37 6.52
CA ARG A 92 4.78 -8.15 7.75
C ARG A 92 6.28 -8.20 7.50
N ARG A 93 6.76 -9.17 6.72
CA ARG A 93 8.19 -9.25 6.39
C ARG A 93 8.70 -8.00 5.69
N VAL A 94 7.93 -7.44 4.75
CA VAL A 94 8.30 -6.18 4.10
C VAL A 94 8.22 -5.02 5.09
N ALA A 95 7.11 -4.87 5.81
CA ALA A 95 6.93 -3.77 6.76
C ALA A 95 7.97 -3.75 7.89
N CYS A 96 8.42 -4.92 8.35
CA CYS A 96 9.47 -5.07 9.36
C CYS A 96 10.89 -4.98 8.78
N GLY A 97 11.04 -4.81 7.45
CA GLY A 97 12.35 -4.75 6.79
C GLY A 97 13.08 -6.10 6.64
N GLU A 98 12.40 -7.21 6.89
CA GLU A 98 12.92 -8.58 6.71
C GLU A 98 12.91 -9.03 5.24
N ALA A 99 12.17 -8.33 4.38
CA ALA A 99 12.12 -8.53 2.94
C ALA A 99 12.14 -7.18 2.22
N ALA A 100 12.86 -7.09 1.10
CA ALA A 100 12.96 -5.86 0.31
C ALA A 100 11.61 -5.46 -0.33
N SER A 101 10.87 -6.46 -0.83
CA SER A 101 9.57 -6.30 -1.46
C SER A 101 8.76 -7.58 -1.39
N ALA A 102 7.48 -7.50 -1.76
CA ALA A 102 6.62 -8.66 -1.94
C ALA A 102 5.55 -8.38 -3.02
N PRO A 103 5.17 -9.40 -3.81
CA PRO A 103 4.16 -9.25 -4.86
C PRO A 103 2.78 -8.95 -4.31
N LEU A 104 2.03 -8.20 -5.11
CA LEU A 104 0.58 -8.05 -5.02
C LEU A 104 -0.08 -8.95 -6.07
N PHE A 105 -1.25 -9.46 -5.71
CA PHE A 105 -2.07 -10.29 -6.59
C PHE A 105 -3.43 -9.62 -6.75
N LEU A 106 -4.00 -9.64 -7.96
CA LEU A 106 -5.37 -9.16 -8.19
C LEU A 106 -6.35 -9.78 -7.19
N GLY A 107 -7.08 -8.90 -6.50
CA GLY A 107 -8.13 -9.30 -5.58
C GLY A 107 -9.39 -9.66 -6.34
N VAL A 108 -9.86 -10.90 -6.19
CA VAL A 108 -11.19 -11.27 -6.65
C VAL A 108 -12.20 -10.62 -5.72
N THR A 109 -12.91 -9.61 -6.21
CA THR A 109 -14.11 -9.10 -5.52
C THR A 109 -15.10 -10.25 -5.47
N VAL A 110 -15.44 -10.72 -4.26
CA VAL A 110 -16.60 -11.61 -4.04
C VAL A 110 -17.86 -10.76 -4.04
#